data_AF-A0A1U7XT73-F1
#
_entry.id   AF-A0A1U7XT73-F1
#
_cell.length_a   1.000
_cell.length_b   1.000
_cell.length_c   1.000
_cell.angle_alpha   90.00
_cell.angle_beta   90.00
_cell.angle_gamma   90.00
#
_symmetry.space_group_name_H-M   'P 1'
#
loop_
_entity.id
_entity.type
_entity.pdbx_description
1 polymer ?
#
loop_
_entity_poly.entity_id
_entity_poly.type
_entity_poly.pdbx_seq_one_letter_code
_entity_poly.pdbx_strand_id
1 'polypeptide(L)'
;MFIYDSLLNDRLILNNPFTGDYKKLPKFIEFEEQQVISGFGFHPITKEYKAIKIVYYSNTYSIPSKIRNVEVWMLCRSDVQIFSLSRSKCRSIGEVHYFLDTKSTGVLVKGRLHWLSKRRRQNGHFERSIVSLDLDDERFGQVPRPNFSFNQLDRSAYHLAVIGGCLSAV
;
A
#
# COMPACT_ATOMS: atom_id res chain seq x y z
N MET A 1 13.56 -6.20 -8.18
CA MET A 1 13.40 -5.27 -7.04
C MET A 1 12.90 -3.94 -7.57
N PHE A 2 11.80 -3.40 -7.03
CA PHE A 2 11.37 -2.04 -7.35
C PHE A 2 12.13 -1.05 -6.48
N ILE A 3 12.64 0.02 -7.08
CA ILE A 3 13.26 1.14 -6.38
C ILE A 3 12.39 2.36 -6.66
N TYR A 4 11.85 2.96 -5.61
CA TYR A 4 11.21 4.27 -5.66
C TYR A 4 12.32 5.31 -5.52
N ASP A 5 12.52 6.11 -6.56
CA ASP A 5 13.53 7.16 -6.58
C ASP A 5 12.85 8.52 -6.43
N SER A 6 12.94 9.09 -5.23
CA SER A 6 12.44 10.44 -4.93
C SER A 6 13.30 11.55 -5.56
N LEU A 7 14.54 11.25 -5.98
CA LEU A 7 15.43 12.21 -6.65
C LEU A 7 15.14 12.31 -8.15
N LEU A 8 14.52 11.29 -8.75
CA LEU A 8 14.14 11.23 -10.17
C LEU A 8 12.63 11.46 -10.41
N ASN A 9 12.05 12.46 -9.74
CA ASN A 9 10.72 13.00 -10.08
C ASN A 9 9.59 11.94 -10.02
N ASP A 10 9.46 11.27 -8.87
CA ASP A 10 8.36 10.34 -8.54
C ASP A 10 8.17 9.15 -9.50
N ARG A 11 9.28 8.65 -10.04
CA ARG A 11 9.26 7.51 -10.98
C ARG A 11 9.57 6.20 -10.26
N LEU A 12 8.66 5.23 -10.39
CA LEU A 12 8.95 3.84 -10.01
C LEU A 12 9.86 3.21 -11.06
N ILE A 13 10.95 2.62 -10.60
CA ILE A 13 11.89 1.89 -11.45
C ILE A 13 11.80 0.41 -11.10
N LEU A 14 11.50 -0.42 -12.10
CA LEU A 14 11.64 -1.88 -11.99
C LEU A 14 13.10 -2.22 -12.28
N ASN A 15 13.82 -2.74 -11.30
CA ASN A 15 15.20 -3.22 -11.48
C ASN A 15 15.23 -4.75 -11.42
N ASN A 16 15.89 -5.40 -12.38
CA ASN A 16 16.26 -6.80 -12.31
C ASN A 16 17.69 -6.92 -11.74
N PRO A 17 17.85 -7.26 -10.45
CA PRO A 17 19.18 -7.33 -9.84
C PRO A 17 20.06 -8.46 -10.40
N PHE A 18 19.48 -9.43 -11.12
CA PHE A 18 20.24 -10.55 -11.68
C PHE A 18 20.81 -10.25 -13.06
N THR A 19 20.15 -9.38 -13.84
CA THR A 19 20.62 -9.00 -15.19
C THR A 19 21.18 -7.58 -15.23
N GLY A 20 20.92 -6.76 -14.20
CA GLY A 20 21.24 -5.33 -14.20
C GLY A 20 20.28 -4.48 -15.04
N ASP A 21 19.32 -5.11 -15.71
CA ASP A 21 18.33 -4.39 -16.53
C ASP A 21 17.37 -3.62 -15.64
N TYR A 22 17.05 -2.39 -16.05
CA TYR A 22 16.01 -1.61 -15.40
C TYR A 22 15.00 -1.10 -16.42
N LYS A 23 13.74 -1.05 -15.99
CA LYS A 23 12.62 -0.50 -16.76
C LYS A 23 12.00 0.63 -15.96
N LYS A 24 11.99 1.83 -16.56
CA LYS A 24 11.25 2.97 -16.02
C LYS A 24 9.76 2.71 -16.22
N LEU A 25 8.99 2.79 -15.14
CA LEU A 25 7.53 2.71 -15.27
C LEU A 25 6.96 4.03 -15.81
N PRO A 26 5.79 3.98 -16.49
CA PRO A 26 5.07 5.18 -16.87
C PRO A 26 4.89 6.11 -15.68
N LYS A 27 4.91 7.43 -15.92
CA LYS A 27 4.54 8.40 -14.89
C LYS A 27 3.10 8.15 -14.47
N PHE A 28 2.90 8.13 -13.17
CA PHE A 28 1.58 8.12 -12.54
C PHE A 28 1.09 9.57 -12.41
N ILE A 29 -0.22 9.80 -12.38
CA ILE A 29 -0.81 11.15 -12.37
C ILE A 29 -0.37 11.90 -11.10
N GLU A 30 0.20 13.10 -11.27
CA GLU A 30 0.77 13.95 -10.21
C GLU A 30 -0.29 14.94 -9.66
N PHE A 31 -0.26 15.17 -8.35
CA PHE A 31 -1.03 16.16 -7.57
C PHE A 31 -0.09 16.64 -6.44
N GLU A 32 -0.25 17.87 -5.96
CA GLU A 32 0.78 18.57 -5.16
C GLU A 32 1.02 18.02 -3.74
N GLU A 33 0.03 17.35 -3.12
CA GLU A 33 0.20 16.67 -1.82
C GLU A 33 -0.28 15.21 -1.92
N GLN A 34 0.63 14.31 -2.29
CA GLN A 34 0.35 12.87 -2.41
C GLN A 34 1.03 12.06 -1.30
N GLN A 35 0.27 11.18 -0.65
CA GLN A 35 0.85 10.04 0.06
C GLN A 35 0.83 8.82 -0.85
N VAL A 36 2.00 8.26 -1.12
CA VAL A 36 2.15 7.11 -2.01
C VAL A 36 2.51 5.87 -1.21
N ILE A 37 1.76 4.80 -1.44
CA ILE A 37 2.03 3.46 -0.92
C ILE A 37 2.20 2.52 -2.09
N SER A 38 3.12 1.57 -1.98
CA SER A 38 3.41 0.65 -3.07
C SER A 38 3.46 -0.80 -2.61
N GLY A 39 3.26 -1.70 -3.57
CA GLY A 39 3.46 -3.12 -3.41
C GLY A 39 3.80 -3.77 -4.74
N PHE A 40 4.46 -4.92 -4.69
CA PHE A 40 4.90 -5.61 -5.89
C PHE A 40 4.78 -7.11 -5.70
N GLY A 41 4.27 -7.79 -6.71
CA GLY A 41 4.24 -9.24 -6.69
C GLY A 41 4.13 -9.89 -8.05
N PHE A 42 4.39 -11.19 -8.03
CA PHE A 42 4.25 -12.07 -9.17
C PHE A 42 2.96 -12.87 -9.02
N HIS A 43 2.13 -12.86 -10.05
CA HIS A 43 0.95 -13.69 -10.12
C HIS A 43 1.30 -15.02 -10.81
N PRO A 44 1.30 -16.16 -10.09
CA PRO A 44 1.86 -17.41 -10.59
C PRO A 44 1.06 -18.04 -11.74
N ILE A 45 -0.26 -17.81 -11.77
CA ILE A 45 -1.14 -18.39 -12.79
C ILE A 45 -1.00 -17.65 -14.13
N THR A 46 -1.12 -16.32 -14.10
CA THR A 46 -0.99 -15.50 -15.32
C THR A 46 0.47 -15.28 -15.73
N LYS A 47 1.43 -15.63 -14.85
CA LYS A 47 2.87 -15.38 -15.01
C LYS A 47 3.21 -13.91 -15.21
N GLU A 48 2.43 -13.03 -14.58
CA GLU A 48 2.59 -11.59 -14.72
C GLU A 48 3.13 -10.96 -13.44
N TYR A 49 4.06 -10.02 -13.62
CA TYR A 49 4.47 -9.11 -12.56
C TYR A 49 3.51 -7.93 -12.49
N LYS A 50 2.99 -7.67 -11.29
CA LYS A 50 2.13 -6.54 -10.99
C LYS A 50 2.80 -5.62 -9.97
N ALA A 51 2.87 -4.34 -10.30
CA ALA A 51 3.24 -3.28 -9.37
C ALA A 51 2.00 -2.45 -9.05
N ILE A 52 1.77 -2.23 -7.77
CA ILE A 52 0.60 -1.53 -7.24
C ILE A 52 1.10 -0.22 -6.64
N LYS A 53 0.46 0.88 -7.03
CA LYS A 53 0.63 2.20 -6.45
C LYS A 53 -0.71 2.66 -5.91
N ILE A 54 -0.76 3.05 -4.66
CA ILE A 54 -1.94 3.62 -4.01
C ILE A 54 -1.60 5.05 -3.67
N VAL A 55 -2.39 5.98 -4.18
CA VAL A 55 -2.20 7.41 -3.98
C VAL A 55 -3.34 7.94 -3.14
N TYR A 56 -3.03 8.68 -2.08
CA TYR A 56 -4.02 9.47 -1.34
C TYR A 56 -3.79 10.95 -1.61
N TYR A 57 -4.86 11.62 -2.02
CA TYR A 57 -4.89 13.04 -2.30
C TYR A 57 -5.34 13.79 -1.05
N SER A 58 -4.48 14.67 -0.55
CA SER A 58 -4.84 15.55 0.56
C SER A 58 -5.36 16.89 0.02
N ASN A 59 -6.58 17.28 0.40
CA ASN A 59 -7.08 18.64 0.16
C ASN A 59 -6.99 19.42 1.47
N THR A 60 -5.78 19.85 1.83
CA THR A 60 -5.53 20.59 3.08
C THR A 60 -6.06 22.02 3.04
N TYR A 61 -6.39 22.56 1.85
CA TYR A 61 -6.80 23.95 1.67
C TYR A 61 -8.20 24.29 2.20
N SER A 62 -9.06 23.29 2.42
CA SER A 62 -10.47 23.50 2.77
C SER A 62 -10.85 23.02 4.18
N ILE A 63 -9.88 22.56 4.98
CA ILE A 63 -10.16 21.96 6.29
C ILE A 63 -9.73 22.91 7.42
N PRO A 64 -10.67 23.39 8.27
CA PRO A 64 -10.35 24.17 9.45
C PRO A 64 -9.33 23.45 10.33
N SER A 65 -8.32 24.18 10.79
CA SER A 65 -7.19 23.69 11.60
C SER A 65 -7.57 22.92 12.88
N LYS A 66 -8.84 23.02 13.33
CA LYS A 66 -9.39 22.30 14.49
C LYS A 66 -9.79 20.84 14.21
N ILE A 67 -9.96 20.42 12.94
CA ILE A 67 -10.38 19.05 12.55
C ILE A 67 -9.17 18.15 12.21
N ARG A 68 -7.97 18.73 12.20
CA ARG A 68 -6.76 18.16 11.56
C ARG A 68 -6.30 16.79 12.06
N ASN A 69 -6.70 16.38 13.27
CA ASN A 69 -6.01 15.31 13.98
C ASN A 69 -6.72 13.93 13.98
N VAL A 70 -8.00 13.83 13.61
CA VAL A 70 -8.71 12.53 13.74
C VAL A 70 -9.56 12.14 12.53
N GLU A 71 -10.01 13.06 11.67
CA GLU A 71 -10.99 12.73 10.61
C GLU A 71 -10.60 13.19 9.20
N VAL A 72 -9.53 13.98 9.05
CA VAL A 72 -9.08 14.52 7.75
C VAL A 72 -8.78 13.45 6.71
N TRP A 73 -8.23 12.33 7.16
CA TRP A 73 -7.89 11.23 6.26
C TRP A 73 -9.15 10.63 5.62
N MET A 74 -10.31 10.61 6.28
CA MET A 74 -11.56 10.10 5.68
C MET A 74 -12.07 10.92 4.48
N LEU A 75 -11.58 12.15 4.31
CA LEU A 75 -11.94 13.04 3.20
C LEU A 75 -10.92 12.99 2.04
N CYS A 76 -9.83 12.24 2.20
CA CYS A 76 -8.83 12.07 1.15
C CYS A 76 -9.37 11.16 0.05
N ARG A 77 -9.48 11.69 -1.17
CA ARG A 77 -9.66 10.86 -2.36
C ARG A 77 -8.45 9.94 -2.50
N SER A 78 -8.66 8.78 -3.09
CA SER A 78 -7.57 7.85 -3.39
C SER A 78 -7.68 7.29 -4.80
N ASP A 79 -6.56 6.86 -5.35
CA ASP A 79 -6.53 6.13 -6.61
C ASP A 79 -5.56 4.96 -6.50
N VAL A 80 -6.04 3.77 -6.88
CA VAL A 80 -5.23 2.56 -6.92
C VAL A 80 -4.86 2.26 -8.36
N GLN A 81 -3.57 2.31 -8.63
CA GLN A 81 -2.98 2.15 -9.94
C GLN A 81 -2.22 0.84 -10.02
N ILE A 82 -2.54 0.04 -11.03
CA ILE A 82 -1.92 -1.26 -11.29
C ILE A 82 -1.12 -1.18 -12.59
N PHE A 83 0.16 -1.48 -12.48
CA PHE A 83 1.03 -1.70 -13.61
C PHE A 83 1.26 -3.19 -13.81
N SER A 84 0.97 -3.70 -15.00
CA SER A 84 1.27 -5.09 -15.38
C SER A 84 2.39 -5.10 -16.42
N LEU A 85 3.45 -5.87 -16.15
CA LEU A 85 4.65 -5.87 -16.99
C LEU A 85 4.37 -6.36 -18.42
N SER A 86 3.53 -7.37 -18.57
CA SER A 86 3.12 -7.96 -19.85
C SER A 86 2.46 -6.92 -20.77
N ARG A 87 1.55 -6.11 -20.23
CA ARG A 87 0.80 -5.10 -20.96
C ARG A 87 1.58 -3.80 -21.12
N SER A 88 2.64 -3.61 -20.33
CA SER A 88 3.41 -2.35 -20.24
C SER A 88 2.52 -1.11 -20.06
N LYS A 89 1.38 -1.28 -19.40
CA LYS A 89 0.38 -0.24 -19.19
C LYS A 89 0.06 -0.13 -17.71
N CYS A 90 -0.14 1.11 -17.29
CA CYS A 90 -0.72 1.46 -16.00
C CYS A 90 -2.22 1.68 -16.20
N ARG A 91 -3.04 1.21 -15.25
CA ARG A 91 -4.46 1.51 -15.18
C ARG A 91 -4.90 1.78 -13.76
N SER A 92 -5.91 2.63 -13.60
CA SER A 92 -6.61 2.82 -12.33
C SER A 92 -7.65 1.71 -12.14
N ILE A 93 -7.84 1.27 -10.90
CA ILE A 93 -8.97 0.43 -10.46
C ILE A 93 -9.93 1.18 -9.52
N GLY A 94 -9.77 2.50 -9.40
CA GLY A 94 -10.62 3.37 -8.60
C GLY A 94 -10.12 3.59 -7.17
N GLU A 95 -11.03 4.07 -6.33
CA GLU A 95 -10.74 4.48 -4.95
C GLU A 95 -10.64 3.27 -4.00
N VAL A 96 -9.84 3.43 -2.95
CA VAL A 96 -9.74 2.49 -1.84
C VAL A 96 -10.28 3.13 -0.56
N HIS A 97 -11.15 2.40 0.14
CA HIS A 97 -11.77 2.86 1.40
C HIS A 97 -10.94 2.51 2.65
N TYR A 98 -9.71 2.03 2.46
CA TYR A 98 -8.77 1.75 3.52
C TYR A 98 -7.70 2.82 3.55
N PHE A 99 -7.33 3.28 4.74
CA PHE A 99 -6.23 4.22 4.92
C PHE A 99 -5.00 3.47 5.37
N LEU A 100 -4.08 3.26 4.44
CA LEU A 100 -2.87 2.51 4.70
C LEU A 100 -1.80 3.39 5.35
N ASP A 101 -0.97 2.79 6.21
CA ASP A 101 0.19 3.45 6.79
C ASP A 101 1.23 3.68 5.70
N THR A 102 1.69 4.92 5.54
CA THR A 102 2.71 5.29 4.55
C THR A 102 4.05 4.63 4.81
N LYS A 103 4.29 4.14 6.03
CA LYS A 103 5.47 3.35 6.39
C LYS A 103 5.33 1.87 6.04
N SER A 104 4.14 1.42 5.66
CA SER A 104 3.91 0.02 5.29
C SER A 104 4.40 -0.24 3.87
N THR A 105 5.29 -1.21 3.73
CA THR A 105 5.63 -1.81 2.44
C THR A 105 4.68 -2.96 2.14
N GLY A 106 4.31 -3.15 0.86
CA GLY A 106 3.41 -4.23 0.46
C GLY A 106 4.10 -5.58 0.49
N VAL A 107 3.62 -6.48 1.36
CA VAL A 107 4.19 -7.82 1.56
C VAL A 107 3.38 -8.88 0.81
N LEU A 108 4.02 -9.62 -0.09
CA LEU A 108 3.37 -10.66 -0.87
C LEU A 108 3.34 -12.01 -0.12
N VAL A 109 2.15 -12.53 0.17
CA VAL A 109 1.95 -13.87 0.74
C VAL A 109 0.77 -14.53 0.02
N LYS A 110 0.97 -15.75 -0.49
CA LYS A 110 -0.07 -16.57 -1.14
C LYS A 110 -0.89 -15.81 -2.20
N GLY A 111 -0.21 -15.06 -3.08
CA GLY A 111 -0.85 -14.31 -4.16
C GLY A 111 -1.48 -12.98 -3.77
N ARG A 112 -1.41 -12.60 -2.48
CA ARG A 112 -1.97 -11.35 -1.97
C ARG A 112 -0.90 -10.42 -1.43
N LEU A 113 -1.00 -9.13 -1.75
CA LEU A 113 -0.18 -8.09 -1.12
C LEU A 113 -0.85 -7.63 0.17
N HIS A 114 -0.07 -7.35 1.21
CA HIS A 114 -0.56 -6.97 2.52
C HIS A 114 0.11 -5.70 3.02
N TRP A 115 -0.68 -4.82 3.62
CA TRP A 115 -0.24 -3.57 4.24
C TRP A 115 -0.92 -3.37 5.60
N LEU A 116 -0.30 -2.55 6.43
CA LEU A 116 -0.88 -2.07 7.67
C LEU A 116 -1.74 -0.83 7.42
N SER A 117 -2.89 -0.76 8.08
CA SER A 117 -3.67 0.47 8.11
C SER A 117 -3.04 1.52 9.03
N LYS A 118 -3.42 2.79 8.84
CA LYS A 118 -3.23 3.81 9.85
C LYS A 118 -3.92 3.39 11.15
N ARG A 119 -3.34 3.84 12.26
CA ARG A 119 -3.84 3.58 13.60
C ARG A 119 -5.08 4.46 13.82
N ARG A 120 -6.23 3.84 14.07
CA ARG A 120 -7.51 4.52 14.32
C ARG A 120 -7.92 4.31 15.77
N ARG A 121 -8.40 5.35 16.45
CA ARG A 121 -8.98 5.19 17.78
C ARG A 121 -10.40 4.63 17.65
N GLN A 122 -10.68 3.50 18.30
CA GLN A 122 -12.01 2.90 18.42
C GLN A 122 -12.21 2.47 19.88
N ASN A 123 -13.34 2.88 20.48
CA ASN A 123 -13.74 2.50 21.84
C ASN A 123 -12.64 2.69 22.92
N GLY A 124 -11.85 3.76 22.81
CA GLY A 124 -10.77 4.07 23.76
C GLY A 124 -9.44 3.35 23.49
N HIS A 125 -9.43 2.35 22.61
CA HIS A 125 -8.24 1.65 22.14
C HIS A 125 -7.84 2.17 20.77
N PHE A 126 -6.60 1.94 20.38
CA PHE A 126 -6.19 2.18 19.02
C PHE A 126 -6.16 0.87 18.26
N GLU A 127 -6.39 0.95 16.96
CA GLU A 127 -6.53 -0.21 16.11
C GLU A 127 -5.87 0.01 14.76
N ARG A 128 -5.13 -1.00 14.33
CA ARG A 128 -4.46 -1.12 13.04
C ARG A 128 -4.82 -2.45 12.41
N SER A 129 -5.55 -2.42 11.31
CA SER A 129 -5.94 -3.60 10.53
C SER A 129 -4.85 -3.99 9.54
N ILE A 130 -4.85 -5.26 9.13
CA ILE A 130 -4.08 -5.74 7.98
C ILE A 130 -5.02 -5.75 6.79
N VAL A 131 -4.66 -5.00 5.75
CA VAL A 131 -5.42 -4.90 4.50
C VAL A 131 -4.65 -5.66 3.44
N SER A 132 -5.35 -6.47 2.65
CA SER A 132 -4.79 -7.22 1.54
C SER A 132 -5.38 -6.79 0.20
N LEU A 133 -4.61 -6.90 -0.88
CA LEU A 133 -5.06 -6.85 -2.26
C LEU A 133 -4.72 -8.16 -2.94
N ASP A 134 -5.70 -8.83 -3.53
CA ASP A 134 -5.47 -10.03 -4.33
C ASP A 134 -4.86 -9.65 -5.68
N LEU A 135 -3.83 -10.38 -6.12
CA LEU A 135 -3.25 -10.14 -7.44
C LEU A 135 -4.03 -10.81 -8.57
N ASP A 136 -4.95 -11.72 -8.28
CA ASP A 136 -5.78 -12.37 -9.31
C ASP A 136 -6.99 -11.49 -9.64
N ASP A 137 -7.88 -11.30 -8.67
CA ASP A 137 -9.14 -10.56 -8.86
C ASP A 137 -9.05 -9.06 -8.58
N GLU A 138 -7.90 -8.58 -8.08
CA GLU A 138 -7.62 -7.17 -7.79
C GLU A 138 -8.58 -6.54 -6.78
N ARG A 139 -9.08 -7.36 -5.84
CA ARG A 139 -9.97 -6.91 -4.78
C ARG A 139 -9.26 -6.75 -3.46
N PHE A 140 -9.63 -5.69 -2.77
CA PHE A 140 -9.21 -5.47 -1.40
C PHE A 140 -10.00 -6.35 -0.44
N GLY A 141 -9.33 -6.77 0.63
CA GLY A 141 -9.94 -7.47 1.75
C GLY A 141 -9.21 -7.14 3.04
N GLN A 142 -9.84 -7.45 4.16
CA GLN A 142 -9.23 -7.31 5.48
C GLN A 142 -8.87 -8.69 6.02
N VAL A 143 -7.65 -8.83 6.51
CA VAL A 143 -7.21 -10.07 7.15
C VAL A 143 -7.67 -10.05 8.61
N PRO A 144 -8.29 -11.14 9.12
CA PRO A 144 -8.62 -11.25 10.53
C PRO A 144 -7.38 -11.03 11.37
N ARG A 145 -7.52 -10.22 12.43
CA ARG A 145 -6.42 -10.05 13.36
C ARG A 145 -6.23 -11.35 14.14
N PRO A 146 -4.98 -11.79 14.33
CA PRO A 146 -4.70 -12.78 15.37
C PRO A 146 -5.20 -12.27 16.73
N ASN A 147 -5.86 -13.15 17.48
CA ASN A 147 -6.40 -12.88 18.82
C ASN A 147 -5.25 -12.68 19.80
N PHE A 148 -4.73 -11.45 19.88
CA PHE A 148 -3.72 -11.07 20.86
C PHE A 148 -4.37 -10.26 21.97
N SER A 149 -3.89 -10.44 23.20
CA SER A 149 -4.28 -9.64 24.36
C SER A 149 -4.14 -8.15 24.02
N PHE A 150 -5.23 -7.41 24.17
CA PHE A 150 -5.50 -6.03 23.71
C PHE A 150 -4.42 -4.95 23.97
N ASN A 151 -3.34 -5.25 24.70
CA ASN A 151 -2.42 -4.26 25.25
C ASN A 151 -1.02 -4.22 24.61
N GLN A 152 -0.53 -5.30 23.98
CA GLN A 152 0.89 -5.36 23.54
C GLN A 152 1.11 -4.85 22.10
N LEU A 153 0.32 -5.31 21.13
CA LEU A 153 0.50 -4.91 19.73
C LEU A 153 -0.11 -3.55 19.38
N ASP A 154 -1.08 -3.08 20.15
CA ASP A 154 -1.66 -1.77 19.89
C ASP A 154 -0.63 -0.65 20.18
N ARG A 155 0.28 -0.87 21.14
CA ARG A 155 1.33 0.10 21.48
C ARG A 155 2.62 -0.07 20.68
N SER A 156 2.87 -1.24 20.07
CA SER A 156 4.12 -1.51 19.38
C SER A 156 4.08 -1.10 17.90
N ALA A 157 5.14 -0.45 17.44
CA ALA A 157 5.35 -0.18 16.03
C ALA A 157 5.88 -1.45 15.35
N TYR A 158 4.98 -2.36 14.97
CA TYR A 158 5.33 -3.54 14.18
C TYR A 158 5.23 -3.27 12.68
N HIS A 159 5.95 -4.06 11.91
CA HIS A 159 5.87 -4.11 10.46
C HIS A 159 5.50 -5.51 10.00
N LEU A 160 5.04 -5.64 8.75
CA LEU A 160 4.73 -6.93 8.16
C LEU A 160 5.97 -7.49 7.46
N ALA A 161 6.15 -8.80 7.55
CA ALA A 161 7.18 -9.53 6.83
C ALA A 161 6.70 -10.94 6.43
N VAL A 162 7.45 -11.59 5.54
CA VAL A 162 7.28 -13.02 5.24
C VAL A 162 8.34 -13.80 6.01
N ILE A 163 7.89 -14.66 6.92
CA ILE A 163 8.76 -15.57 7.68
C ILE A 163 8.24 -16.99 7.46
N GLY A 164 9.08 -17.88 6.93
CA GLY A 164 8.68 -19.26 6.64
C GLY A 164 7.51 -19.40 5.66
N GLY A 165 7.31 -18.42 4.77
CA GLY A 165 6.17 -18.39 3.85
C GLY A 165 4.84 -17.92 4.47
N CYS A 166 4.86 -17.49 5.73
CA CYS A 166 3.71 -16.97 6.46
C CYS A 166 3.80 -15.45 6.63
N LEU A 167 2.65 -14.79 6.60
CA LEU A 167 2.55 -13.38 6.99
C LEU A 167 2.80 -13.25 8.49
N SER A 168 3.79 -12.44 8.86
CA SER A 168 4.21 -12.25 10.25
C SER A 168 4.27 -10.78 10.61
N ALA A 169 3.96 -10.47 11.86
CA ALA A 169 4.19 -9.17 12.47
C ALA A 169 5.51 -9.23 13.26
N VAL A 170 6.41 -8.28 13.01
CA VAL A 170 7.75 -8.18 13.59
C VAL A 170 8.05 -6.80 14.12
#